data_AF-A0A934PBS0-F1
#
_entry.id   AF-A0A934PBS0-F1
#
_cell.length_a   1.000
_cell.length_b   1.000
_cell.length_c   1.000
_cell.angle_alpha   90.00
_cell.angle_beta   90.00
_cell.angle_gamma   90.00
#
_symmetry.space_group_name_H-M   'P 1'
#
loop_
_entity.id
_entity.type
_entity.pdbx_description
1 polymer ?
#
loop_
_entity_poly.entity_id
_entity_poly.type
_entity_poly.pdbx_seq_one_letter_code
_entity_poly.pdbx_strand_id
1 'polypeptide(L)'
;MDDSVPATFDDGTTSKVIANEGTYTVSADGTVTFTPEPTFTGTGTGVTVKRVDVNGTAATAKYTPTVTAVTPTGTDATSTGLQGQVQTGKPTFTEGDVAVPMDDTVAATFEDGSTTVTILGEGTYTVAPDGTVTFTPEPTFTGTGTGVTVKRVDVNGTSATANYTPTVTAVTPTGTDATSTGLQGQVQTGKPTFTEGDV
;
A
#
# COMPACT_ATOMS: atom_id res chain seq x y z
N MET A 1 26.97 1.68 44.45
CA MET A 1 25.61 1.10 44.55
C MET A 1 25.74 -0.31 45.11
N ASP A 2 24.69 -0.89 45.69
CA ASP A 2 24.71 -2.32 45.99
C ASP A 2 24.36 -3.10 44.72
N ASP A 3 25.35 -3.79 44.16
CA ASP A 3 25.18 -4.58 42.94
C ASP A 3 24.61 -5.99 43.21
N SER A 4 24.48 -6.38 44.48
CA SER A 4 23.77 -7.60 44.87
C SER A 4 22.25 -7.41 44.93
N VAL A 5 21.78 -6.17 45.00
CA VAL A 5 20.35 -5.83 44.98
C VAL A 5 19.97 -5.33 43.58
N PRO A 6 19.09 -6.05 42.84
CA PRO A 6 18.72 -5.69 41.48
C PRO A 6 17.91 -4.39 41.45
N ALA A 7 18.04 -3.67 40.34
CA ALA A 7 17.16 -2.54 40.04
C ALA A 7 15.70 -2.96 39.83
N THR A 8 14.78 -2.10 40.23
CA THR A 8 13.33 -2.27 40.03
C THR A 8 12.69 -0.93 39.65
N PHE A 9 11.44 -0.96 39.23
CA PHE A 9 10.61 0.24 39.14
C PHE A 9 10.13 0.69 40.53
N ASP A 10 9.51 1.87 40.63
CA ASP A 10 9.04 2.45 41.90
C ASP A 10 8.08 1.52 42.69
N ASP A 11 7.32 0.68 41.99
CA ASP A 11 6.39 -0.30 42.58
C ASP A 11 7.06 -1.64 42.93
N GLY A 12 8.38 -1.76 42.73
CA GLY A 12 9.16 -2.97 42.98
C GLY A 12 9.12 -4.00 41.86
N THR A 13 8.41 -3.75 40.75
CA THR A 13 8.35 -4.65 39.60
C THR A 13 9.57 -4.47 38.69
N THR A 14 9.77 -5.41 37.75
CA THR A 14 10.81 -5.33 36.70
C THR A 14 10.23 -5.21 35.30
N SER A 15 8.90 -5.21 35.17
CA SER A 15 8.18 -5.07 33.90
C SER A 15 6.92 -4.24 34.11
N LYS A 16 6.66 -3.31 33.19
CA LYS A 16 5.50 -2.42 33.22
C LYS A 16 4.98 -2.21 31.80
N VAL A 17 3.71 -2.54 31.60
CA VAL A 17 3.00 -2.25 30.35
C VAL A 17 2.23 -0.95 30.52
N ILE A 18 2.41 -0.02 29.58
CA ILE A 18 1.61 1.19 29.48
C ILE A 18 0.74 1.03 28.23
N ALA A 19 -0.57 0.99 28.43
CA ALA A 19 -1.53 0.76 27.35
C ALA A 19 -1.40 1.83 26.26
N ASN A 20 -1.34 1.39 25.00
CA ASN A 20 -1.15 2.23 23.81
C ASN A 20 0.24 2.89 23.71
N GLU A 21 1.20 2.53 24.56
CA GLU A 21 2.59 2.97 24.45
C GLU A 21 3.55 1.82 24.20
N GLY A 22 3.52 0.80 25.04
CA GLY A 22 4.50 -0.28 24.99
C GLY A 22 4.84 -0.89 26.35
N THR A 23 5.90 -1.70 26.34
CA THR A 23 6.38 -2.43 27.51
C THR A 23 7.76 -1.94 27.92
N TYR A 24 7.90 -1.57 29.18
CA TYR A 24 9.18 -1.28 29.83
C TYR A 24 9.64 -2.49 30.61
N THR A 25 10.92 -2.83 30.50
CA THR A 25 11.59 -3.79 31.39
C THR A 25 12.86 -3.16 31.95
N VAL A 26 13.26 -3.58 33.16
CA VAL A 26 14.52 -3.18 33.78
C VAL A 26 15.32 -4.42 34.19
N SER A 27 16.58 -4.48 33.76
CA SER A 27 17.51 -5.53 34.18
C SER A 27 18.16 -5.21 35.52
N ALA A 28 18.80 -6.20 36.13
CA ALA A 28 19.39 -6.08 37.48
C ALA A 28 20.41 -4.92 37.60
N ASP A 29 21.13 -4.61 36.53
CA ASP A 29 22.10 -3.52 36.46
C ASP A 29 21.45 -2.12 36.36
N GLY A 30 20.14 -2.04 36.11
CA GLY A 30 19.40 -0.79 35.92
C GLY A 30 19.21 -0.38 34.46
N THR A 31 19.66 -1.18 33.49
CA THR A 31 19.38 -0.93 32.07
C THR A 31 17.88 -1.08 31.83
N VAL A 32 17.26 -0.04 31.23
CA VAL A 32 15.84 -0.04 30.86
C VAL A 32 15.71 -0.31 29.38
N THR A 33 14.87 -1.29 29.03
CA THR A 33 14.45 -1.55 27.65
C THR A 33 13.00 -1.11 27.49
N PHE A 34 12.71 -0.38 26.42
CA PHE A 34 11.35 -0.05 26.04
C PHE A 34 11.05 -0.62 24.66
N THR A 35 10.03 -1.48 24.59
CA THR A 35 9.48 -2.00 23.34
C THR A 35 8.16 -1.29 23.08
N PRO A 36 8.09 -0.33 22.15
CA PRO A 36 6.85 0.38 21.87
C PRO A 36 5.82 -0.54 21.22
N GLU A 37 4.54 -0.23 21.40
CA GLU A 37 3.49 -0.75 20.53
C GLU A 37 3.69 -0.19 19.10
N PRO A 38 3.41 -0.96 18.04
CA PRO A 38 3.66 -0.52 16.66
C PRO A 38 2.98 0.79 16.27
N THR A 39 1.85 1.10 16.89
CA THR A 39 1.06 2.31 16.63
C THR A 39 1.49 3.51 17.48
N PHE A 40 2.40 3.32 18.44
CA PHE A 40 2.82 4.37 19.35
C PHE A 40 3.91 5.25 18.74
N THR A 41 3.65 6.56 18.71
CA THR A 41 4.63 7.58 18.28
C THR A 41 4.60 8.75 19.26
N GLY A 42 5.72 9.48 19.36
CA GLY A 42 5.89 10.58 20.29
C GLY A 42 6.59 10.17 21.59
N THR A 43 6.49 11.04 22.59
CA THR A 43 7.16 10.87 23.89
C THR A 43 6.31 10.00 24.81
N GLY A 44 6.89 8.91 25.33
CA GLY A 44 6.21 8.02 26.27
C GLY A 44 6.06 8.63 27.67
N THR A 45 5.20 8.03 28.48
CA THR A 45 5.01 8.42 29.88
C THR A 45 6.32 8.29 30.69
N GLY A 46 7.14 7.31 30.31
CA GLY A 46 8.39 6.99 30.98
C GLY A 46 8.20 6.23 32.29
N VAL A 47 9.32 5.77 32.85
CA VAL A 47 9.37 4.97 34.09
C VAL A 47 10.49 5.46 34.99
N THR A 48 10.30 5.35 36.31
CA THR A 48 11.34 5.61 37.29
C THR A 48 11.96 4.28 37.71
N VAL A 49 13.29 4.21 37.63
CA VAL A 49 14.08 3.09 38.14
C VAL A 49 14.60 3.44 39.52
N LYS A 50 14.59 2.47 40.42
CA LYS A 50 15.06 2.55 41.80
C LYS A 50 16.16 1.51 42.04
N ARG A 51 17.23 1.94 42.70
CA ARG A 51 18.28 1.06 43.25
C ARG A 51 18.60 1.47 44.68
N VAL A 52 19.18 0.57 45.47
CA VAL A 52 19.68 0.88 46.82
C VAL A 52 21.20 0.80 46.89
N ASP A 53 21.81 1.60 47.77
CA ASP A 53 23.21 1.45 48.14
C ASP A 53 23.39 0.36 49.21
N VAL A 54 24.64 0.06 49.57
CA VAL A 54 24.98 -0.97 50.57
C VAL A 54 24.46 -0.64 51.98
N ASN A 55 24.01 0.60 52.21
CA ASN A 55 23.40 1.05 53.46
C ASN A 55 21.86 1.00 53.39
N GLY A 56 21.27 0.57 52.27
CA GLY A 56 19.82 0.53 52.05
C GLY A 56 19.20 1.86 51.61
N THR A 57 19.99 2.89 51.31
CA THR A 57 19.49 4.19 50.83
C THR A 57 19.11 4.09 49.36
N ALA A 58 17.88 4.47 49.02
CA ALA A 58 17.40 4.41 47.64
C ALA A 58 17.84 5.63 46.82
N ALA A 59 18.26 5.38 45.57
CA ALA A 59 18.40 6.38 44.52
C ALA A 59 17.44 6.06 43.38
N THR A 60 16.90 7.09 42.73
CA THR A 60 15.97 6.95 41.61
C THR A 60 16.41 7.75 40.39
N ALA A 61 16.05 7.28 39.20
CA ALA A 61 16.26 7.97 37.93
C ALA A 61 15.07 7.74 37.00
N LYS A 62 14.70 8.75 36.20
CA LYS A 62 13.60 8.65 35.23
C LYS A 62 14.13 8.35 33.83
N TYR A 63 13.57 7.35 33.18
CA TYR A 63 13.72 7.07 31.76
C TYR A 63 12.46 7.51 31.01
N THR A 64 12.61 8.19 29.87
CA THR A 64 11.47 8.66 29.06
C THR A 64 11.82 8.52 27.58
N PRO A 65 11.27 7.53 26.86
CA PRO A 65 11.56 7.31 25.46
C PRO A 65 10.81 8.30 24.57
N THR A 66 11.31 8.50 23.36
CA THR A 66 10.56 9.14 22.27
C THR A 66 10.66 8.26 21.04
N VAL A 67 9.50 7.96 20.44
CA VAL A 67 9.37 7.07 19.28
C VAL A 67 9.04 7.92 18.05
N THR A 68 9.85 7.80 17.01
CA THR A 68 9.64 8.49 15.74
C THR A 68 8.72 7.67 14.85
N ALA A 69 7.77 8.33 14.18
CA ALA A 69 6.94 7.68 13.18
C ALA A 69 7.77 7.22 11.98
N VAL A 70 7.44 6.05 11.44
CA VAL A 70 7.92 5.58 10.14
C VAL A 70 6.76 5.71 9.16
N THR A 71 7.04 6.16 7.94
CA THR A 71 5.99 6.36 6.93
C THR A 71 6.47 5.79 5.59
N PRO A 72 5.87 4.69 5.11
CA PRO A 72 6.17 4.18 3.78
C PRO A 72 5.64 5.12 2.69
N THR A 73 6.14 4.95 1.47
CA THR A 73 5.74 5.75 0.30
C THR A 73 5.30 4.87 -0.85
N GLY A 74 4.33 5.35 -1.65
CA GLY A 74 3.89 4.70 -2.89
C GLY A 74 4.32 5.48 -4.13
N THR A 75 4.50 4.76 -5.25
CA THR A 75 4.73 5.34 -6.58
C THR A 75 3.66 4.84 -7.54
N ASP A 76 3.02 5.78 -8.22
CA ASP A 76 1.93 5.53 -9.15
C ASP A 76 2.38 4.72 -10.37
N ALA A 77 1.44 4.02 -10.99
CA ALA A 77 1.62 3.29 -12.23
C ALA A 77 0.60 3.71 -13.28
N THR A 78 0.99 3.62 -14.55
CA THR A 78 0.10 3.90 -15.68
C THR A 78 0.26 2.85 -16.75
N SER A 79 -0.76 2.70 -17.59
CA SER A 79 -0.71 1.84 -18.78
C SER A 79 -1.39 2.52 -19.96
N THR A 80 -1.08 2.04 -21.16
CA THR A 80 -1.79 2.44 -22.37
C THR A 80 -1.98 1.22 -23.25
N GLY A 81 -3.19 1.03 -23.76
CA GLY A 81 -3.56 -0.11 -24.57
C GLY A 81 -4.72 0.19 -25.50
N LEU A 82 -4.94 -0.69 -26.47
CA LEU A 82 -6.02 -0.57 -27.44
C LEU A 82 -7.39 -0.87 -26.79
N GLN A 83 -8.43 -0.34 -27.42
CA GLN A 83 -9.82 -0.58 -27.04
C GLN A 83 -10.13 -2.09 -26.95
N GLY A 84 -10.80 -2.49 -25.86
CA GLY A 84 -11.13 -3.88 -25.58
C GLY A 84 -9.99 -4.75 -25.05
N GLN A 85 -8.75 -4.25 -24.98
CA GLN A 85 -7.62 -4.98 -24.42
C GLN A 85 -7.51 -4.79 -22.90
N VAL A 86 -7.26 -5.89 -22.19
CA VAL A 86 -6.94 -5.85 -20.76
C VAL A 86 -5.59 -5.17 -20.57
N GLN A 87 -5.51 -4.29 -19.58
CA GLN A 87 -4.29 -3.57 -19.23
C GLN A 87 -3.89 -3.87 -17.79
N THR A 88 -2.59 -3.91 -17.52
CA THR A 88 -2.06 -4.10 -16.18
C THR A 88 -1.09 -2.99 -15.80
N GLY A 89 -0.99 -2.73 -14.50
CA GLY A 89 0.04 -1.88 -13.93
C GLY A 89 0.22 -2.21 -12.46
N LYS A 90 1.46 -2.05 -11.98
CA LYS A 90 1.83 -2.38 -10.62
C LYS A 90 2.42 -1.14 -9.95
N PRO A 91 1.62 -0.42 -9.14
CA PRO A 91 2.17 0.58 -8.24
C PRO A 91 3.26 -0.04 -7.35
N THR A 92 4.29 0.73 -7.03
CA THR A 92 5.39 0.25 -6.18
C THR A 92 5.34 0.94 -4.82
N PHE A 93 5.80 0.25 -3.79
CA PHE A 93 5.80 0.74 -2.42
C PHE A 93 7.20 0.59 -1.84
N THR A 94 7.67 1.62 -1.14
CA THR A 94 8.97 1.69 -0.49
C THR A 94 8.76 1.87 1.00
N GLU A 95 9.43 1.04 1.80
CA GLU A 95 9.45 1.16 3.26
C GLU A 95 9.99 2.52 3.70
N GLY A 96 9.49 3.04 4.82
CA GLY A 96 10.00 4.29 5.38
C GLY A 96 11.36 4.13 6.07
N ASP A 97 11.62 2.92 6.61
CA ASP A 97 12.87 2.52 7.25
C ASP A 97 13.07 1.01 7.07
N VAL A 98 14.31 0.56 6.86
CA VAL A 98 14.67 -0.85 6.65
C VAL A 98 14.34 -1.75 7.84
N ALA A 99 14.23 -1.19 9.05
CA ALA A 99 13.83 -1.92 10.25
C ALA A 99 12.32 -2.13 10.33
N VAL A 100 11.53 -1.41 9.53
CA VAL A 100 10.07 -1.50 9.45
C VAL A 100 9.66 -1.73 7.99
N PRO A 101 9.86 -2.96 7.48
CA PRO A 101 9.57 -3.26 6.09
C PRO A 101 8.08 -3.23 5.78
N MET A 102 7.76 -3.19 4.47
CA MET A 102 6.41 -3.44 4.00
C MET A 102 5.93 -4.83 4.46
N ASP A 103 4.66 -4.96 4.82
CA ASP A 103 4.09 -6.23 5.26
C ASP A 103 3.64 -7.05 4.05
N ASP A 104 4.44 -8.03 3.66
CA ASP A 104 4.14 -8.96 2.56
C ASP A 104 3.15 -10.08 2.94
N THR A 105 2.75 -10.17 4.22
CA THR A 105 1.68 -11.07 4.66
C THR A 105 0.29 -10.45 4.51
N VAL A 106 0.21 -9.12 4.40
CA VAL A 106 -1.03 -8.37 4.15
C VAL A 106 -1.17 -8.08 2.66
N ALA A 107 -2.23 -8.61 2.07
CA ALA A 107 -2.55 -8.39 0.65
C ALA A 107 -2.87 -6.91 0.36
N ALA A 108 -2.48 -6.43 -0.82
CA ALA A 108 -2.90 -5.13 -1.31
C ALA A 108 -4.43 -5.07 -1.51
N THR A 109 -5.01 -3.91 -1.23
CA THR A 109 -6.43 -3.62 -1.45
C THR A 109 -6.60 -2.26 -2.11
N PHE A 110 -7.82 -1.92 -2.52
CA PHE A 110 -8.19 -0.54 -2.74
C PHE A 110 -8.41 0.19 -1.40
N GLU A 111 -8.61 1.52 -1.46
CA GLU A 111 -8.71 2.37 -0.27
C GLU A 111 -9.84 1.96 0.69
N ASP A 112 -10.94 1.44 0.16
CA ASP A 112 -12.09 0.96 0.92
C ASP A 112 -11.94 -0.49 1.43
N GLY A 113 -10.80 -1.14 1.17
CA GLY A 113 -10.52 -2.53 1.52
C GLY A 113 -11.03 -3.57 0.52
N SER A 114 -11.71 -3.15 -0.55
CA SER A 114 -12.13 -4.05 -1.63
C SER A 114 -10.95 -4.45 -2.52
N THR A 115 -11.15 -5.49 -3.34
CA THR A 115 -10.17 -5.92 -4.36
C THR A 115 -10.69 -5.75 -5.78
N THR A 116 -11.94 -5.33 -5.96
CA THR A 116 -12.57 -5.13 -7.27
C THR A 116 -13.49 -3.93 -7.24
N VAL A 117 -13.38 -3.07 -8.24
CA VAL A 117 -14.22 -1.89 -8.46
C VAL A 117 -14.63 -1.83 -9.92
N THR A 118 -15.92 -1.63 -10.19
CA THR A 118 -16.42 -1.37 -11.54
C THR A 118 -16.88 0.07 -11.65
N ILE A 119 -16.33 0.79 -12.62
CA ILE A 119 -16.74 2.16 -12.95
C ILE A 119 -17.59 2.09 -14.21
N LEU A 120 -18.87 2.46 -14.07
CA LEU A 120 -19.84 2.40 -15.15
C LEU A 120 -19.38 3.25 -16.35
N GLY A 121 -19.31 2.64 -17.53
CA GLY A 121 -18.87 3.30 -18.75
C GLY A 121 -17.35 3.31 -18.96
N GLU A 122 -16.56 2.86 -17.98
CA GLU A 122 -15.10 2.71 -18.12
C GLU A 122 -14.66 1.26 -18.17
N GLY A 123 -15.02 0.47 -17.14
CA GLY A 123 -14.53 -0.90 -17.00
C GLY A 123 -14.39 -1.35 -15.54
N THR A 124 -13.72 -2.49 -15.37
CA THR A 124 -13.51 -3.13 -14.06
C THR A 124 -12.03 -3.18 -13.71
N TYR A 125 -11.70 -2.75 -12.50
CA TYR A 125 -10.38 -2.82 -11.89
C TYR A 125 -10.35 -3.95 -10.86
N THR A 126 -9.30 -4.75 -10.86
CA THR A 126 -9.05 -5.79 -9.84
C THR A 126 -7.60 -5.69 -9.38
N VAL A 127 -7.36 -5.68 -8.07
CA VAL A 127 -6.02 -5.71 -7.48
C VAL A 127 -5.68 -7.10 -6.95
N ALA A 128 -4.50 -7.60 -7.31
CA ALA A 128 -3.94 -8.84 -6.80
C ALA A 128 -3.21 -8.60 -5.47
N PRO A 129 -2.96 -9.65 -4.65
CA PRO A 129 -2.29 -9.48 -3.35
C PRO A 129 -0.93 -8.77 -3.42
N ASP A 130 -0.21 -8.91 -4.52
CA ASP A 130 1.11 -8.30 -4.74
C ASP A 130 1.06 -6.83 -5.16
N GLY A 131 -0.14 -6.25 -5.28
CA GLY A 131 -0.38 -4.88 -5.72
C GLY A 131 -0.55 -4.70 -7.23
N THR A 132 -0.46 -5.76 -8.03
CA THR A 132 -0.73 -5.66 -9.48
C THR A 132 -2.21 -5.38 -9.72
N VAL A 133 -2.51 -4.29 -10.42
CA VAL A 133 -3.87 -3.93 -10.84
C VAL A 133 -4.10 -4.35 -12.28
N THR A 134 -5.22 -5.03 -12.52
CA THR A 134 -5.75 -5.35 -13.84
C THR A 134 -6.95 -4.47 -14.12
N PHE A 135 -6.98 -3.84 -15.29
CA PHE A 135 -8.12 -3.09 -15.80
C PHE A 135 -8.65 -3.77 -17.07
N THR A 136 -9.93 -4.14 -17.03
CA THR A 136 -10.67 -4.64 -18.17
C THR A 136 -11.63 -3.54 -18.63
N PRO A 137 -11.33 -2.81 -19.71
CA PRO A 137 -12.18 -1.74 -20.19
C PRO A 137 -13.51 -2.27 -20.71
N GLU A 138 -14.57 -1.48 -20.60
CA GLU A 138 -15.78 -1.70 -21.38
C GLU A 138 -15.47 -1.59 -22.88
N PRO A 139 -16.13 -2.35 -23.77
CA PRO A 139 -15.81 -2.38 -25.20
C PRO A 139 -15.86 -1.01 -25.87
N THR A 140 -16.67 -0.08 -25.37
CA THR A 140 -16.84 1.27 -25.94
C THR A 140 -15.97 2.33 -25.28
N PHE A 141 -15.27 2.00 -24.19
CA PHE A 141 -14.48 2.97 -23.46
C PHE A 141 -13.21 3.34 -24.23
N THR A 142 -12.95 4.64 -24.32
CA THR A 142 -11.72 5.22 -24.89
C THR A 142 -11.35 6.45 -24.08
N GLY A 143 -10.06 6.79 -24.05
CA GLY A 143 -9.52 7.87 -23.23
C GLY A 143 -8.87 7.36 -21.94
N THR A 144 -8.57 8.29 -21.04
CA THR A 144 -7.93 8.00 -19.75
C THR A 144 -9.01 7.64 -18.72
N GLY A 145 -8.86 6.50 -18.06
CA GLY A 145 -9.78 6.07 -17.00
C GLY A 145 -9.63 6.92 -15.74
N THR A 146 -10.63 6.87 -14.86
CA THR A 146 -10.57 7.51 -13.55
C THR A 146 -9.42 6.97 -12.70
N GLY A 147 -9.06 5.69 -12.90
CA GLY A 147 -8.04 5.01 -12.12
C GLY A 147 -8.51 4.58 -10.74
N VAL A 148 -7.62 3.93 -9.99
CA VAL A 148 -7.89 3.42 -8.64
C VAL A 148 -6.68 3.63 -7.73
N THR A 149 -6.93 3.82 -6.45
CA THR A 149 -5.89 3.95 -5.42
C THR A 149 -5.67 2.61 -4.74
N VAL A 150 -4.46 2.07 -4.86
CA VAL A 150 -4.00 0.86 -4.18
C VAL A 150 -3.39 1.24 -2.84
N LYS A 151 -3.70 0.46 -1.82
CA LYS A 151 -3.23 0.61 -0.45
C LYS A 151 -2.45 -0.63 -0.02
N ARG A 152 -1.30 -0.39 0.61
CA ARG A 152 -0.50 -1.40 1.33
C ARG A 152 -0.10 -0.86 2.70
N VAL A 153 0.32 -1.73 3.60
CA VAL A 153 0.79 -1.38 4.95
C VAL A 153 2.18 -1.93 5.22
N ASP A 154 2.92 -1.27 6.11
CA ASP A 154 4.13 -1.82 6.72
C ASP A 154 3.81 -2.76 7.89
N VAL A 155 4.83 -3.40 8.47
CA VAL A 155 4.66 -4.32 9.61
C VAL A 155 4.14 -3.64 10.88
N ASN A 156 4.14 -2.30 10.94
CA ASN A 156 3.51 -1.54 12.01
C ASN A 156 2.03 -1.20 11.73
N GLY A 157 1.54 -1.51 10.53
CA GLY A 157 0.20 -1.16 10.06
C GLY A 157 0.10 0.24 9.46
N THR A 158 1.21 0.97 9.29
CA THR A 158 1.20 2.29 8.65
C THR A 158 0.96 2.12 7.16
N SER A 159 -0.06 2.79 6.62
CA SER A 159 -0.42 2.65 5.22
C SER A 159 0.34 3.59 4.28
N ALA A 160 0.66 3.08 3.10
CA ALA A 160 1.02 3.87 1.92
C ALA A 160 0.00 3.61 0.81
N THR A 161 -0.22 4.62 -0.03
CA THR A 161 -1.12 4.55 -1.17
C THR A 161 -0.42 4.99 -2.45
N ALA A 162 -0.87 4.44 -3.58
CA ALA A 162 -0.42 4.80 -4.92
C ALA A 162 -1.54 4.54 -5.94
N ASN A 163 -1.58 5.33 -7.01
CA ASN A 163 -2.62 5.24 -8.02
C ASN A 163 -2.21 4.35 -9.20
N TYR A 164 -3.20 3.70 -9.81
CA TYR A 164 -3.09 3.11 -11.13
C TYR A 164 -4.08 3.76 -12.09
N THR A 165 -3.59 4.29 -13.22
CA THR A 165 -4.42 4.97 -14.23
C THR A 165 -4.16 4.39 -15.63
N PRO A 166 -5.14 3.68 -16.23
CA PRO A 166 -5.04 3.18 -17.59
C PRO A 166 -5.50 4.21 -18.63
N THR A 167 -4.96 4.11 -19.85
CA THR A 167 -5.43 4.87 -21.01
C THR A 167 -5.79 3.92 -22.15
N VAL A 168 -6.97 4.09 -22.72
CA VAL A 168 -7.48 3.27 -23.81
C VAL A 168 -7.50 4.06 -25.11
N THR A 169 -6.78 3.59 -26.12
CA THR A 169 -6.75 4.19 -27.45
C THR A 169 -7.77 3.52 -28.37
N ALA A 170 -8.57 4.32 -29.07
CA ALA A 170 -9.60 3.83 -29.99
C ALA A 170 -9.01 3.05 -31.16
N VAL A 171 -9.71 2.02 -31.61
CA VAL A 171 -9.41 1.30 -32.86
C VAL A 171 -10.37 1.78 -33.94
N THR A 172 -9.89 2.06 -35.16
CA THR A 172 -10.73 2.59 -36.25
C THR A 172 -10.74 1.63 -37.44
N PRO A 173 -11.85 0.91 -37.70
CA PRO A 173 -11.98 0.09 -38.90
C PRO A 173 -12.10 0.98 -40.15
N THR A 174 -11.62 0.47 -41.29
CA THR A 174 -11.68 1.18 -42.58
C THR A 174 -12.47 0.38 -43.62
N GLY A 175 -13.08 1.07 -44.58
CA GLY A 175 -13.81 0.47 -45.69
C GLY A 175 -13.34 1.03 -47.03
N THR A 176 -13.40 0.22 -48.07
CA THR A 176 -13.15 0.65 -49.45
C THR A 176 -14.36 0.30 -50.31
N ASP A 177 -14.90 1.33 -50.97
CA ASP A 177 -16.06 1.19 -51.85
C ASP A 177 -15.73 0.37 -53.10
N ALA A 178 -16.73 -0.32 -53.63
CA ALA A 178 -16.65 -0.99 -54.92
C ALA A 178 -17.56 -0.32 -55.92
N THR A 179 -17.06 -0.15 -57.14
CA THR A 179 -17.83 0.38 -58.27
C THR A 179 -17.94 -0.67 -59.37
N SER A 180 -19.04 -0.66 -60.12
CA SER A 180 -19.23 -1.48 -61.31
C SER A 180 -19.78 -0.63 -62.46
N THR A 181 -19.57 -1.07 -63.70
CA THR A 181 -20.14 -0.42 -64.89
C THR A 181 -20.55 -1.48 -65.91
N GLY A 182 -21.63 -1.25 -66.65
CA GLY A 182 -22.19 -2.24 -67.56
C GLY A 182 -23.44 -1.76 -68.29
N LEU A 183 -23.88 -2.57 -69.25
CA LEU A 183 -24.99 -2.26 -70.17
C LEU A 183 -26.36 -2.38 -69.50
N GLN A 184 -27.35 -1.69 -70.09
CA GLN A 184 -28.74 -1.77 -69.64
C GLN A 184 -29.27 -3.21 -69.75
N GLY A 185 -29.92 -3.68 -68.68
CA GLY A 185 -30.51 -5.03 -68.61
C GLY A 185 -29.54 -6.14 -68.20
N GLN A 186 -28.27 -5.84 -67.94
CA GLN A 186 -27.29 -6.82 -67.45
C GLN A 186 -27.11 -6.73 -65.94
N VAL A 187 -26.89 -7.88 -65.30
CA VAL A 187 -26.53 -7.96 -63.88
C VAL A 187 -25.15 -7.33 -63.70
N GLN A 188 -24.99 -6.54 -62.64
CA GLN A 188 -23.70 -6.03 -62.21
C GLN A 188 -23.43 -6.41 -60.77
N THR A 189 -22.15 -6.60 -60.46
CA THR A 189 -21.67 -6.96 -59.14
C THR A 189 -20.46 -6.09 -58.78
N GLY A 190 -20.39 -5.69 -57.52
CA GLY A 190 -19.25 -5.02 -56.91
C GLY A 190 -19.17 -5.46 -55.46
N LYS A 191 -17.98 -5.81 -54.98
CA LYS A 191 -17.77 -6.27 -53.60
C LYS A 191 -16.93 -5.23 -52.86
N PRO A 192 -17.51 -4.44 -51.95
CA PRO A 192 -16.73 -3.56 -51.07
C PRO A 192 -15.83 -4.40 -50.14
N THR A 193 -14.76 -3.81 -49.66
CA THR A 193 -13.84 -4.43 -48.70
C THR A 193 -13.83 -3.67 -47.39
N PHE A 194 -13.69 -4.39 -46.28
CA PHE A 194 -13.57 -3.83 -44.93
C PHE A 194 -12.27 -4.34 -44.32
N THR A 195 -11.56 -3.46 -43.62
CA THR A 195 -10.37 -3.77 -42.83
C THR A 195 -10.69 -3.46 -41.38
N GLU A 196 -10.41 -4.39 -40.48
CA GLU A 196 -10.55 -4.17 -39.04
C GLU A 196 -9.62 -3.04 -38.59
N GLY A 197 -9.96 -2.36 -37.48
CA GLY A 197 -9.02 -1.43 -36.86
C GLY A 197 -7.84 -2.19 -36.26
N ASP A 198 -6.71 -1.52 -36.05
CA ASP A 198 -5.52 -2.13 -35.42
C ASP A 198 -5.92 -2.83 -34.10
N VAL A 199 -5.48 -4.09 -33.91
CA VAL A 199 -5.85 -4.99 -32.79
C VAL A 199 -4.76 -5.17 -31.75
#